data_AF-A0A434BLR0-F1
#
_entry.id   AF-A0A434BLR0-F1
#
_cell.length_a   1.000
_cell.length_b   1.000
_cell.length_c   1.000
_cell.angle_alpha   90.00
_cell.angle_beta   90.00
_cell.angle_gamma   90.00
#
_symmetry.space_group_name_H-M   'P 1'
#
loop_
_entity.id
_entity.type
_entity.pdbx_description
1 polymer ?
#
loop_
_entity_poly.entity_id
_entity_poly.type
_entity_poly.pdbx_seq_one_letter_code
_entity_poly.pdbx_strand_id
1 'polypeptide(L)'
;LSRHNDGFGNDPVLRNSLEVGGEYMFRMRGEAHIWSPDAVATLQHAVRQGSWETFKDYSAQIDSETARAQTIRGLFKIKLAGETGRKKVALDDVMSAADIVKRFSTGAMSFGSISREAHTTLARAMNQIGGKSN
;
A
#
# COMPACT_ATOMS: atom_id res chain seq x y z
N LEU A 1 11.45 24.05 17.43
CA LEU A 1 11.12 25.47 17.18
C LEU A 1 9.91 25.63 16.26
N SER A 2 9.73 24.83 15.19
CA SER A 2 8.54 24.92 14.28
C SER A 2 7.21 25.02 15.01
N ARG A 3 6.81 23.99 15.78
CA ARG A 3 5.53 23.99 16.52
C ARG A 3 5.33 25.20 17.45
N HIS A 4 6.41 25.77 17.98
CA HIS A 4 6.33 26.98 18.79
C HIS A 4 6.03 28.21 17.91
N ASN A 5 6.70 28.34 16.78
CA ASN A 5 6.43 29.41 15.82
C ASN A 5 5.00 29.32 15.26
N ASP A 6 4.51 28.11 15.00
CA ASP A 6 3.15 27.89 14.47
C ASP A 6 2.08 28.28 15.51
N GLY A 7 2.33 27.98 16.80
CA GLY A 7 1.39 28.28 17.88
C GLY A 7 1.42 29.72 18.40
N PHE A 8 2.54 30.43 18.26
CA PHE A 8 2.73 31.82 18.72
C PHE A 8 2.88 32.82 17.56
N GLY A 9 2.77 32.35 16.31
CA GLY A 9 2.87 33.18 15.10
C GLY A 9 1.61 33.99 14.83
N ASN A 10 1.69 34.90 13.86
CA ASN A 10 0.60 35.78 13.44
C ASN A 10 -0.02 35.33 12.11
N ASP A 11 -0.22 34.04 11.89
CA ASP A 11 -0.90 33.55 10.68
C ASP A 11 -2.38 34.02 10.71
N PRO A 12 -2.81 34.89 9.78
CA PRO A 12 -4.17 35.40 9.76
C PRO A 12 -5.22 34.33 9.45
N VAL A 13 -4.84 33.23 8.80
CA VAL A 13 -5.73 32.12 8.44
C VAL A 13 -6.00 31.23 9.66
N LEU A 14 -4.97 30.97 10.49
CA LEU A 14 -5.07 30.10 11.67
C LEU A 14 -5.34 30.87 12.98
N ARG A 15 -5.48 32.20 12.92
CA ARG A 15 -5.64 33.07 14.10
C ARG A 15 -6.73 32.61 15.08
N ASN A 16 -7.80 32.01 14.57
CA ASN A 16 -8.93 31.53 15.37
C ASN A 16 -9.25 30.04 15.12
N SER A 17 -8.35 29.27 14.50
CA SER A 17 -8.61 27.87 14.15
C SER A 17 -7.33 27.03 14.13
N LEU A 18 -7.46 25.76 14.49
CA LEU A 18 -6.38 24.79 14.32
C LEU A 18 -6.17 24.43 12.86
N GLU A 19 -4.99 23.88 12.55
CA GLU A 19 -4.75 23.24 11.26
C GLU A 19 -5.70 22.06 11.04
N VAL A 20 -5.98 21.78 9.76
CA VAL A 20 -6.86 20.67 9.35
C VAL A 20 -6.31 19.31 9.77
N GLY A 21 -4.98 19.21 9.91
CA GLY A 21 -4.28 17.97 10.20
C GLY A 21 -4.41 16.94 9.07
N GLY A 22 -4.30 15.67 9.44
CA GLY A 22 -4.42 14.56 8.50
C GLY A 22 -3.96 13.23 9.06
N GLU A 23 -3.75 13.12 10.36
CA GLU A 23 -3.14 11.96 11.00
C GLU A 23 -4.05 10.73 10.91
N TYR A 24 -5.36 10.91 11.10
CA TYR A 24 -6.33 9.81 11.11
C TYR A 24 -6.93 9.50 9.73
N MET A 25 -7.00 10.50 8.84
CA MET A 25 -7.61 10.38 7.53
C MET A 25 -6.85 11.21 6.51
N PHE A 26 -6.71 10.68 5.31
CA PHE A 26 -6.08 11.38 4.21
C PHE A 26 -6.73 12.76 3.94
N ARG A 27 -5.88 13.76 3.77
CA ARG A 27 -6.22 15.12 3.33
C ARG A 27 -5.19 15.57 2.30
N MET A 28 -5.59 16.30 1.26
CA MET A 28 -4.67 16.74 0.20
C MET A 28 -3.48 17.59 0.68
N ARG A 29 -3.61 18.25 1.83
CA ARG A 29 -2.55 19.06 2.48
C ARG A 29 -2.25 18.57 3.90
N GLY A 30 -2.58 17.32 4.21
CA GLY A 30 -2.33 16.72 5.51
C GLY A 30 -1.09 15.84 5.51
N GLU A 31 -0.98 15.02 6.55
CA GLU A 31 0.05 13.99 6.66
C GLU A 31 0.05 13.04 5.46
N ALA A 32 1.21 12.47 5.15
CA ALA A 32 1.33 11.50 4.08
C ALA A 32 0.68 10.17 4.51
N HIS A 33 -0.13 9.55 3.63
CA HIS A 33 -0.70 8.21 3.82
C HIS A 33 -0.20 7.21 2.78
N ILE A 34 -0.04 5.95 3.17
CA ILE A 34 0.30 4.86 2.23
C ILE A 34 -0.85 4.67 1.22
N TRP A 35 -2.08 4.76 1.70
CA TRP A 35 -3.28 4.68 0.87
C TRP A 35 -3.76 6.08 0.48
N SER A 36 -3.31 6.56 -0.69
CA SER A 36 -3.83 7.78 -1.31
C SER A 36 -4.97 7.47 -2.30
N PRO A 37 -5.83 8.45 -2.64
CA PRO A 37 -6.86 8.28 -3.66
C PRO A 37 -6.30 7.80 -5.00
N ASP A 38 -5.14 8.34 -5.41
CA ASP A 38 -4.48 7.98 -6.67
C ASP A 38 -3.97 6.52 -6.66
N ALA A 39 -3.37 6.09 -5.55
CA ALA A 39 -2.90 4.71 -5.41
C ALA A 39 -4.07 3.71 -5.45
N VAL A 40 -5.17 4.03 -4.77
CA VAL A 40 -6.38 3.20 -4.78
C VAL A 40 -7.00 3.16 -6.18
N ALA A 41 -7.13 4.30 -6.85
CA ALA A 41 -7.68 4.37 -8.21
C ALA A 41 -6.81 3.57 -9.19
N THR A 42 -5.49 3.74 -9.15
CA THR A 42 -4.55 3.04 -10.03
C THR A 42 -4.62 1.53 -9.83
N LEU A 43 -4.67 1.05 -8.58
CA LEU A 43 -4.84 -0.38 -8.29
C LEU A 43 -6.17 -0.92 -8.83
N GLN A 44 -7.27 -0.19 -8.60
CA GLN A 44 -8.59 -0.59 -9.09
C GLN A 44 -8.64 -0.68 -10.61
N HIS A 45 -8.00 0.26 -11.32
CA HIS A 45 -7.89 0.21 -12.78
C HIS A 45 -7.05 -0.99 -13.25
N ALA A 46 -5.91 -1.23 -12.61
CA ALA A 46 -5.04 -2.36 -12.94
C ALA A 46 -5.78 -3.70 -12.86
N VAL A 47 -6.50 -3.96 -11.75
CA VAL A 47 -7.20 -5.24 -11.57
C VAL A 47 -8.45 -5.39 -12.44
N ARG A 48 -9.18 -4.30 -12.71
CA ARG A 48 -10.38 -4.35 -13.58
C ARG A 48 -10.02 -4.58 -15.05
N GLN A 49 -8.88 -4.05 -15.49
CA GLN A 49 -8.42 -4.18 -16.88
C GLN A 49 -7.46 -5.37 -17.09
N GLY A 50 -6.98 -6.00 -16.01
CA GLY A 50 -5.93 -7.01 -16.11
C GLY A 50 -4.60 -6.45 -16.61
N SER A 51 -4.34 -5.16 -16.38
CA SER A 51 -3.17 -4.46 -16.92
C SER A 51 -1.96 -4.59 -15.99
N TRP A 52 -0.95 -5.35 -16.43
CA TRP A 52 0.34 -5.44 -15.74
C TRP A 52 1.07 -4.09 -15.70
N GLU A 53 0.94 -3.29 -16.76
CA GLU A 53 1.56 -1.98 -16.83
C GLU A 53 1.03 -1.04 -15.75
N THR A 54 -0.30 -0.93 -15.65
CA THR A 54 -0.95 -0.11 -14.62
C THR A 54 -0.67 -0.64 -13.21
N PHE A 55 -0.48 -1.96 -13.05
CA PHE A 55 -0.05 -2.52 -11.78
C PHE A 55 1.39 -2.12 -11.40
N LYS A 56 2.30 -2.00 -12.39
CA LYS A 56 3.66 -1.47 -12.15
C LYS A 56 3.61 -0.01 -11.74
N ASP A 57 2.73 0.79 -12.34
CA ASP A 57 2.56 2.20 -11.96
C ASP A 57 2.08 2.33 -10.51
N TYR A 58 1.07 1.54 -10.12
CA TYR A 58 0.65 1.43 -8.72
C TYR A 58 1.81 1.01 -7.80
N SER A 59 2.55 -0.04 -8.18
CA SER A 59 3.66 -0.54 -7.37
C SER A 59 4.76 0.51 -7.20
N ALA A 60 5.07 1.27 -8.25
CA ALA A 60 6.05 2.35 -8.20
C ALA A 60 5.62 3.49 -7.25
N GLN A 61 4.31 3.81 -7.20
CA GLN A 61 3.79 4.79 -6.24
C GLN A 61 3.99 4.33 -4.79
N ILE A 62 3.64 3.07 -4.49
CA ILE A 62 3.74 2.49 -3.14
C ILE A 62 5.19 2.19 -2.73
N ASP A 63 6.08 1.93 -3.68
CA ASP A 63 7.50 1.69 -3.44
C ASP A 63 8.35 2.97 -3.58
N SER A 64 7.74 4.13 -3.77
CA SER A 64 8.44 5.43 -3.82
C SER A 64 9.15 5.76 -2.50
N GLU A 65 10.14 6.65 -2.54
CA GLU A 65 10.89 7.05 -1.35
C GLU A 65 9.99 7.65 -0.26
N THR A 66 9.05 8.50 -0.65
CA THR A 66 8.04 9.08 0.25
C THR A 66 7.17 8.00 0.90
N ALA A 67 6.71 7.01 0.13
CA ALA A 67 5.90 5.92 0.67
C ALA A 67 6.71 4.99 1.58
N ARG A 68 7.99 4.76 1.26
CA ARG A 68 8.91 3.97 2.09
C ARG A 68 9.16 4.64 3.45
N ALA A 69 9.31 5.97 3.47
CA ALA A 69 9.54 6.73 4.70
C ALA A 69 8.41 6.59 5.75
N GLN A 70 7.24 6.08 5.36
CA GLN A 70 6.09 5.84 6.25
C GLN A 70 6.16 4.51 7.00
N THR A 71 7.14 3.65 6.70
CA THR A 71 7.24 2.31 7.31
C THR A 71 8.67 1.96 7.69
N ILE A 72 8.83 1.15 8.75
CA ILE A 72 10.15 0.65 9.17
C ILE A 72 10.82 -0.14 8.03
N ARG A 73 10.04 -0.92 7.26
CA ARG A 73 10.58 -1.69 6.12
C ARG A 73 11.23 -0.79 5.06
N GLY A 74 10.78 0.46 4.92
CA GLY A 74 11.33 1.41 3.96
C GLY A 74 12.72 1.94 4.31
N LEU A 75 13.17 1.75 5.56
CA LEU A 75 14.54 2.05 5.98
C LEU A 75 15.55 1.01 5.49
N PHE A 76 15.07 -0.14 5.00
CA PHE A 76 15.92 -1.22 4.51
C PHE A 76 16.00 -1.20 2.99
N LYS A 77 17.18 -1.58 2.47
CA LYS A 77 17.37 -1.94 1.06
C LYS A 77 17.72 -3.42 0.93
N ILE A 78 17.18 -4.06 -0.10
CA ILE A 78 17.57 -5.42 -0.46
C ILE A 78 18.89 -5.32 -1.23
N LYS A 79 19.97 -5.89 -0.68
CA LYS A 79 21.25 -6.01 -1.40
C LYS A 79 21.07 -7.02 -2.53
N LEU A 80 21.25 -6.59 -3.77
CA LEU A 80 21.03 -7.44 -4.93
C LEU A 80 22.17 -8.45 -5.09
N ALA A 81 21.94 -9.48 -5.91
CA ALA A 81 22.92 -10.54 -6.16
C ALA A 81 24.30 -9.97 -6.57
N GLY A 82 24.31 -8.98 -7.47
CA GLY A 82 25.53 -8.31 -7.92
C GLY A 82 26.30 -7.59 -6.80
N GLU A 83 25.60 -6.96 -5.84
CA GLU A 83 26.23 -6.28 -4.70
C GLU A 83 26.83 -7.26 -3.68
N THR A 84 26.44 -8.53 -3.75
CA THR A 84 26.88 -9.58 -2.80
C THR A 84 27.75 -10.64 -3.44
N GLY A 85 28.16 -10.46 -4.70
CA GLY A 85 28.97 -11.43 -5.45
C GLY A 85 28.21 -12.70 -5.86
N ARG A 86 26.88 -12.72 -5.73
CA ARG A 86 26.03 -13.84 -6.14
C ARG A 86 25.61 -13.71 -7.61
N LYS A 87 25.37 -14.85 -8.26
CA LYS A 87 24.79 -14.89 -9.61
C LYS A 87 23.27 -14.68 -9.55
N LYS A 88 22.72 -13.98 -10.55
CA LYS A 88 21.27 -13.91 -10.75
C LYS A 88 20.76 -15.30 -11.16
N VAL A 89 19.55 -15.61 -10.74
CA VAL A 89 18.85 -16.86 -11.06
C VAL A 89 17.85 -16.58 -12.20
N ALA A 90 17.64 -17.55 -13.10
CA ALA A 90 16.65 -17.41 -14.16
C ALA A 90 15.24 -17.40 -13.57
N LEU A 91 14.29 -16.69 -14.19
CA LEU A 91 12.90 -16.66 -13.69
C LEU A 91 12.25 -18.05 -13.72
N ASP A 92 12.64 -18.92 -14.64
CA ASP A 92 12.12 -20.28 -14.76
C ASP A 92 12.56 -21.19 -13.61
N ASP A 93 13.65 -20.85 -12.91
CA ASP A 93 14.11 -21.55 -11.70
C ASP A 93 13.41 -21.04 -10.43
N VAL A 94 12.60 -19.97 -10.54
CA VAL A 94 11.83 -19.42 -9.43
C VAL A 94 10.50 -20.16 -9.31
N MET A 95 9.99 -20.27 -8.08
CA MET A 95 8.66 -20.82 -7.82
C MET A 95 7.59 -20.16 -8.71
N SER A 96 6.71 -20.98 -9.30
CA SER A 96 5.64 -20.50 -10.16
C SER A 96 4.70 -19.53 -9.42
N ALA A 97 4.10 -18.59 -10.14
CA ALA A 97 3.10 -17.70 -9.55
C ALA A 97 1.94 -18.48 -8.92
N ALA A 98 1.51 -19.60 -9.53
CA ALA A 98 0.46 -20.47 -9.03
C ALA A 98 0.81 -21.14 -7.68
N ASP A 99 2.09 -21.39 -7.40
CA ASP A 99 2.53 -21.91 -6.11
C ASP A 99 2.78 -20.81 -5.07
N ILE A 100 3.23 -19.63 -5.51
CA ILE A 100 3.41 -18.47 -4.62
C ILE A 100 2.09 -18.04 -4.00
N VAL A 101 1.02 -17.94 -4.80
CA VAL A 101 -0.29 -17.45 -4.33
C VAL A 101 -0.94 -18.33 -3.27
N LYS A 102 -0.58 -19.62 -3.19
CA LYS A 102 -1.03 -20.53 -2.12
C LYS A 102 -0.56 -20.11 -0.73
N ARG A 103 0.48 -19.27 -0.66
CA ARG A 103 0.99 -18.69 0.59
C ARG A 103 0.21 -17.45 1.02
N PHE A 104 -0.63 -16.89 0.16
CA PHE A 104 -1.44 -15.72 0.48
C PHE A 104 -2.67 -16.11 1.27
N SER A 105 -3.06 -15.24 2.20
CA SER A 105 -4.27 -15.38 2.99
C SER A 105 -4.98 -14.03 3.03
N THR A 106 -6.29 -14.01 2.86
CA THR A 106 -7.07 -12.80 3.15
C THR A 106 -7.16 -12.64 4.66
N GLY A 107 -7.05 -11.40 5.15
CA GLY A 107 -7.23 -11.11 6.58
C GLY A 107 -8.63 -11.49 7.06
N ALA A 108 -8.74 -11.86 8.35
CA ALA A 108 -10.02 -12.14 8.99
C ALA A 108 -10.83 -10.84 9.08
N MET A 109 -11.93 -10.77 8.32
CA MET A 109 -12.85 -9.63 8.33
C MET A 109 -14.23 -10.16 8.69
N SER A 110 -14.81 -9.64 9.77
CA SER A 110 -16.05 -10.21 10.30
C SER A 110 -17.22 -9.94 9.35
N PHE A 111 -18.19 -10.86 9.35
CA PHE A 111 -19.43 -10.72 8.57
C PHE A 111 -20.26 -9.49 8.96
N GLY A 112 -19.99 -8.88 10.13
CA GLY A 112 -20.60 -7.63 10.57
C GLY A 112 -19.84 -6.38 10.12
N SER A 113 -18.56 -6.51 9.76
CA SER A 113 -17.73 -5.36 9.32
C SER A 113 -17.71 -5.17 7.81
N ILE A 114 -18.03 -6.22 7.03
CA ILE A 114 -18.14 -6.16 5.57
C ILE A 114 -19.43 -6.84 5.11
N SER A 115 -19.90 -6.49 3.91
CA SER A 115 -21.09 -7.11 3.34
C SER A 115 -20.89 -8.60 3.04
N ARG A 116 -21.98 -9.36 2.99
CA ARG A 116 -22.00 -10.78 2.62
C ARG A 116 -21.36 -11.01 1.25
N GLU A 117 -21.64 -10.12 0.31
CA GLU A 117 -21.13 -10.16 -1.06
C GLU A 117 -19.61 -10.01 -1.08
N ALA A 118 -19.06 -9.06 -0.31
CA ALA A 118 -17.62 -8.87 -0.18
C ALA A 118 -16.95 -10.10 0.44
N HIS A 119 -17.50 -10.61 1.55
CA HIS A 119 -16.98 -11.80 2.23
C HIS A 119 -16.97 -13.03 1.31
N THR A 120 -18.08 -13.25 0.60
CA THR A 120 -18.23 -14.40 -0.32
C THR A 120 -17.31 -14.27 -1.53
N THR A 121 -17.10 -13.05 -2.04
CA THR A 121 -16.19 -12.78 -3.16
C THR A 121 -14.76 -13.16 -2.81
N LEU A 122 -14.29 -12.77 -1.62
CA LEU A 122 -12.95 -13.12 -1.14
C LEU A 122 -12.78 -14.63 -1.00
N ALA A 123 -13.74 -15.32 -0.38
CA ALA A 123 -13.71 -16.77 -0.23
C ALA A 123 -13.64 -17.50 -1.58
N ARG A 124 -14.46 -17.09 -2.57
CA ARG A 124 -14.43 -17.67 -3.92
C ARG A 124 -13.10 -17.44 -4.61
N ALA A 125 -12.55 -16.21 -4.54
CA ALA A 125 -11.27 -15.88 -5.15
C ALA A 125 -10.11 -16.70 -4.55
N MET A 126 -10.05 -16.80 -3.22
CA MET A 126 -8.98 -17.55 -2.54
C MET A 126 -9.06 -19.05 -2.82
N ASN A 127 -10.25 -19.63 -2.82
CA ASN A 127 -10.45 -21.04 -3.18
C ASN A 127 -10.03 -21.31 -4.64
N GLN A 128 -10.30 -20.39 -5.56
CA GLN A 128 -9.93 -20.54 -6.97
C GLN A 128 -8.41 -20.56 -7.19
N ILE A 129 -7.65 -19.78 -6.41
CA ILE A 129 -6.18 -19.73 -6.52
C ILE A 129 -5.46 -20.68 -5.56
N GLY A 130 -6.21 -21.48 -4.78
CA GLY A 130 -5.64 -22.39 -3.77
C GLY A 130 -5.01 -21.67 -2.56
N GLY A 131 -5.38 -20.42 -2.31
CA GLY A 131 -5.00 -19.67 -1.12
C GLY A 131 -5.96 -19.94 0.04
N LYS A 132 -5.84 -19.16 1.12
CA LYS A 132 -6.69 -19.29 2.32
C LYS A 132 -7.53 -18.03 2.54
N SER A 133 -8.79 -18.20 2.90
CA SER A 133 -9.62 -17.14 3.48
C SER A 133 -9.96 -17.48 4.93
N ASN A 134 -10.07 -16.46 5.78
CA ASN A 134 -10.55 -16.58 7.16
C ASN A 134 -11.92 -15.91 7.26
#